data_AF-A0A1G0ZJ80-F1
#
_entry.id   AF-A0A1G0ZJ80-F1
#
_cell.length_a   1.000
_cell.length_b   1.000
_cell.length_c   1.000
_cell.angle_alpha   90.00
_cell.angle_beta   90.00
_cell.angle_gamma   90.00
#
_symmetry.space_group_name_H-M   'P 1'
#
loop_
_entity.id
_entity.type
_entity.pdbx_description
1 polymer ?
#
loop_
_entity_poly.entity_id
_entity_poly.type
_entity_poly.pdbx_seq_one_letter_code
_entity_poly.pdbx_strand_id
1 'polypeptide(L)'
;MANMPGLIWGSFWIPTFEFLKNIKETAMRKLTVLSLLLSLFTAAGGFCADQKFAVVDMEKLFQSYYKTKIADADIKKQAEVFKDYSDKLNESLLKLQDEFKEMRDAAQNIALSEAERENKRLAAQDKYRQLKEKEAELKQYNSEKQGQLKDIYEEKRNGLLKEISETIKKYCVPLGITIVLDSSGKTLNNIPSIVYRVPELDITDVILKEINKAVDDKRKEEKKETSEPAKK
;
A
#
# COMPACT_ATOMS: atom_id res chain seq x y z
N MET A 1 -20.42 -96.89 -69.02
CA MET A 1 -20.44 -96.14 -70.30
C MET A 1 -21.02 -94.77 -70.01
N ALA A 2 -20.47 -93.61 -70.32
CA ALA A 2 -19.24 -93.17 -70.97
C ALA A 2 -19.08 -91.68 -70.52
N ASN A 3 -17.94 -91.28 -69.95
CA ASN A 3 -16.87 -90.51 -70.60
C ASN A 3 -17.04 -88.96 -70.49
N MET A 4 -16.11 -88.34 -69.75
CA MET A 4 -15.74 -86.89 -69.77
C MET A 4 -15.06 -86.53 -71.12
N PRO A 5 -14.64 -85.27 -71.49
CA PRO A 5 -14.27 -84.09 -70.66
C PRO A 5 -14.56 -82.69 -71.27
N GLY A 6 -14.14 -81.60 -70.59
CA GLY A 6 -13.91 -80.30 -71.25
C GLY A 6 -13.83 -79.07 -70.34
N LEU A 7 -12.62 -78.69 -69.89
CA LEU A 7 -12.30 -77.37 -69.32
C LEU A 7 -12.11 -76.34 -70.45
N ILE A 8 -12.61 -75.11 -70.25
CA ILE A 8 -12.14 -73.92 -70.98
C ILE A 8 -12.03 -72.75 -70.00
N TRP A 9 -10.84 -72.17 -69.92
CA TRP A 9 -10.48 -71.04 -69.07
C TRP A 9 -10.75 -69.73 -69.81
N GLY A 10 -11.54 -68.83 -69.21
CA GLY A 10 -11.74 -67.46 -69.67
C GLY A 10 -11.23 -66.47 -68.62
N SER A 11 -10.11 -65.81 -68.93
CA SER A 11 -9.42 -64.85 -68.07
C SER A 11 -10.26 -63.60 -67.81
N PHE A 12 -10.62 -63.38 -66.54
CA PHE A 12 -11.17 -62.12 -66.05
C PHE A 12 -10.06 -61.06 -65.95
N TRP A 13 -10.10 -60.03 -66.79
CA TRP A 13 -9.29 -58.83 -66.62
C TRP A 13 -10.02 -57.90 -65.64
N ILE A 14 -9.52 -57.84 -64.39
CA ILE A 14 -9.95 -56.87 -63.39
C ILE A 14 -8.85 -55.79 -63.28
N PRO A 15 -9.10 -54.52 -63.62
CA PRO A 15 -8.14 -53.45 -63.39
C PRO A 15 -8.31 -52.93 -61.96
N THR A 16 -7.88 -53.69 -60.94
CA THR A 16 -8.07 -53.25 -59.53
C THR A 16 -6.81 -52.74 -58.85
N PHE A 17 -5.61 -52.87 -59.43
CA PHE A 17 -4.40 -52.55 -58.66
C PHE A 17 -4.00 -51.06 -58.64
N GLU A 18 -4.32 -50.27 -59.66
CA GLU A 18 -4.02 -48.82 -59.65
C GLU A 18 -5.15 -47.95 -59.09
N PHE A 19 -6.41 -48.33 -59.33
CA PHE A 19 -7.57 -47.59 -58.80
C PHE A 19 -7.64 -47.64 -57.27
N LEU A 20 -7.31 -48.79 -56.65
CA LEU A 20 -7.28 -48.94 -55.19
C LEU A 20 -6.10 -48.21 -54.52
N LYS A 21 -4.96 -48.05 -55.20
CA LYS A 21 -3.83 -47.25 -54.70
C LYS A 21 -4.17 -45.76 -54.64
N ASN A 22 -4.78 -45.22 -55.70
CA ASN A 22 -5.16 -43.81 -55.78
C ASN A 22 -6.23 -43.41 -54.74
N ILE A 23 -7.19 -44.30 -54.47
CA ILE A 23 -8.20 -44.11 -53.42
C ILE A 23 -7.56 -44.13 -52.03
N LYS A 24 -6.61 -45.04 -51.76
CA LYS A 24 -5.90 -45.09 -50.47
C LYS A 24 -5.03 -43.85 -50.24
N GLU A 25 -4.37 -43.33 -51.28
CA GLU A 25 -3.52 -42.15 -51.17
C GLU A 25 -4.32 -40.86 -50.97
N THR A 26 -5.43 -40.69 -51.70
CA THR A 26 -6.35 -39.55 -51.50
C THR A 26 -7.11 -39.65 -50.18
N ALA A 27 -7.48 -40.85 -49.73
CA ALA A 27 -8.08 -41.06 -48.42
C ALA A 27 -7.09 -40.77 -47.28
N MET A 28 -5.83 -41.21 -47.38
CA MET A 28 -4.78 -40.90 -46.38
C MET A 28 -4.41 -39.42 -46.37
N ARG A 29 -4.36 -38.75 -47.53
CA ARG A 29 -4.15 -37.28 -47.61
C ARG A 29 -5.32 -36.51 -47.01
N LYS A 30 -6.56 -36.96 -47.23
CA LYS A 30 -7.74 -36.37 -46.59
C LYS A 30 -7.76 -36.62 -45.07
N LEU A 31 -7.34 -37.81 -44.61
CA LEU A 31 -7.23 -38.13 -43.18
C LEU A 31 -6.14 -37.31 -42.48
N THR A 32 -4.99 -37.10 -43.13
CA THR A 32 -3.89 -36.27 -42.59
C THR A 32 -4.25 -34.78 -42.59
N VAL A 33 -4.94 -34.28 -43.62
CA VAL A 33 -5.48 -32.91 -43.62
C VAL A 33 -6.57 -32.73 -42.56
N LEU A 34 -7.43 -33.73 -42.35
CA LEU A 34 -8.46 -33.71 -41.31
C LEU A 34 -7.84 -33.78 -39.89
N SER A 35 -6.79 -34.58 -39.67
CA SER A 35 -6.10 -34.61 -38.38
C SER A 35 -5.30 -33.33 -38.11
N LEU A 36 -4.74 -32.71 -39.15
CA LEU A 36 -4.07 -31.42 -39.04
C LEU A 36 -5.07 -30.30 -38.73
N LEU A 37 -6.24 -30.27 -39.40
CA LEU A 37 -7.33 -29.34 -39.11
C LEU A 37 -7.94 -29.53 -37.72
N LEU A 38 -8.04 -30.77 -37.24
CA LEU A 38 -8.53 -31.07 -35.89
C LEU A 38 -7.52 -30.64 -34.81
N SER A 39 -6.22 -30.77 -35.08
CA SER A 39 -5.16 -30.28 -34.18
C SER A 39 -5.07 -28.75 -34.11
N LEU A 40 -5.44 -28.04 -35.19
CA LEU A 40 -5.57 -26.58 -35.20
C LEU A 40 -6.78 -26.08 -34.39
N PHE A 41 -7.85 -26.88 -34.29
CA PHE A 41 -9.04 -26.50 -33.52
C PHE A 41 -8.84 -26.64 -32.00
N THR A 42 -7.96 -27.54 -31.55
CA THR A 42 -7.58 -27.66 -30.12
C THR A 42 -6.63 -26.56 -29.63
N ALA A 43 -5.97 -25.83 -30.54
CA ALA A 43 -5.09 -24.71 -30.19
C ALA A 43 -5.82 -23.36 -30.06
N ALA A 44 -7.08 -23.28 -30.49
CA ALA A 44 -7.90 -22.06 -30.45
C ALA A 44 -8.74 -21.93 -29.16
N GLY A 45 -8.73 -22.94 -28.28
CA GLY A 45 -9.42 -22.94 -27.00
C GLY A 45 -8.68 -22.11 -25.93
N GLY A 46 -8.75 -20.78 -26.04
CA GLY A 46 -8.68 -19.84 -24.93
C GLY A 46 -7.52 -20.00 -23.93
N PHE A 47 -6.36 -19.40 -24.22
CA PHE A 47 -5.54 -18.81 -23.17
C PHE A 47 -6.21 -17.53 -22.63
N CYS A 48 -7.44 -17.63 -22.12
CA CYS A 48 -7.85 -16.72 -21.06
C CYS A 48 -7.21 -17.31 -19.80
N ALA A 49 -6.02 -16.84 -19.45
CA ALA A 49 -5.54 -17.01 -18.08
C ALA A 49 -6.68 -16.54 -17.17
N ASP A 50 -7.24 -17.44 -16.37
CA ASP A 50 -8.26 -17.11 -15.38
C ASP A 50 -7.61 -16.13 -14.39
N GLN A 51 -7.78 -14.83 -14.65
CA GLN A 51 -7.19 -13.78 -13.85
C GLN A 51 -7.94 -13.74 -12.53
N LYS A 52 -7.28 -14.22 -11.47
CA LYS A 52 -7.84 -14.15 -10.12
C LYS A 52 -7.58 -12.77 -9.56
N PHE A 53 -8.66 -12.09 -9.24
CA PHE A 53 -8.65 -10.78 -8.59
C PHE A 53 -8.89 -10.95 -7.10
N ALA A 54 -8.34 -10.03 -6.31
CA ALA A 54 -8.74 -9.83 -4.93
C ALA A 54 -8.92 -8.33 -4.66
N VAL A 55 -9.64 -8.02 -3.58
CA VAL A 55 -9.86 -6.67 -3.13
C VAL A 55 -9.41 -6.56 -1.68
N VAL A 56 -8.79 -5.43 -1.35
CA VAL A 56 -8.40 -5.08 0.01
C VAL A 56 -8.87 -3.68 0.37
N ASP A 57 -9.05 -3.44 1.65
CA ASP A 57 -9.20 -2.11 2.22
C ASP A 57 -7.86 -1.71 2.86
N MET A 58 -7.06 -0.94 2.13
CA MET A 58 -5.73 -0.51 2.59
C MET A 58 -5.82 0.45 3.79
N GLU A 59 -6.85 1.30 3.85
CA GLU A 59 -7.10 2.18 4.99
C GLU A 59 -7.36 1.36 6.27
N LYS A 60 -8.26 0.38 6.22
CA LYS A 60 -8.55 -0.51 7.35
C LYS A 60 -7.32 -1.32 7.76
N LEU A 61 -6.57 -1.87 6.79
CA LEU A 61 -5.32 -2.58 7.06
C LEU A 61 -4.30 -1.69 7.77
N PHE A 62 -4.11 -0.46 7.27
CA PHE A 62 -3.18 0.50 7.86
C PHE A 62 -3.60 0.89 9.27
N GLN A 63 -4.86 1.30 9.49
CA GLN A 63 -5.35 1.74 10.81
C GLN A 63 -5.37 0.60 11.85
N SER A 64 -5.67 -0.63 11.40
CA SER A 64 -5.79 -1.79 12.29
C SER A 64 -4.47 -2.55 12.50
N TYR A 65 -3.40 -2.16 11.80
CA TYR A 65 -2.08 -2.74 11.99
C TYR A 65 -1.47 -2.27 13.32
N TYR A 66 -0.99 -3.19 14.16
CA TYR A 66 -0.47 -2.85 15.49
C TYR A 66 0.70 -1.85 15.43
N LYS A 67 1.58 -1.96 14.43
CA LYS A 67 2.74 -1.05 14.30
C LYS A 67 2.32 0.38 13.98
N THR A 68 1.17 0.58 13.33
CA THR A 68 0.62 1.91 13.06
C THR A 68 0.32 2.62 14.38
N LYS A 69 -0.33 1.94 15.33
CA LYS A 69 -0.62 2.52 16.65
C LYS A 69 0.63 2.91 17.43
N ILE A 70 1.69 2.10 17.31
CA ILE A 70 2.99 2.38 17.95
C ILE A 70 3.62 3.61 17.29
N ALA A 71 3.67 3.64 15.95
CA ALA A 71 4.22 4.77 15.21
C ALA A 71 3.47 6.07 15.49
N ASP A 72 2.13 6.04 15.54
CA ASP A 72 1.29 7.18 15.87
C ASP A 72 1.57 7.69 17.29
N ALA A 73 1.73 6.78 18.26
CA ALA A 73 2.08 7.14 19.63
C ALA A 73 3.46 7.79 19.73
N ASP A 74 4.44 7.27 18.99
CA ASP A 74 5.81 7.81 18.98
C ASP A 74 5.86 9.20 18.31
N ILE A 75 5.17 9.38 17.18
CA ILE A 75 5.06 10.68 16.51
C ILE A 75 4.35 11.69 17.42
N LYS A 76 3.28 11.27 18.12
CA LYS A 76 2.57 12.14 19.06
C LYS A 76 3.46 12.60 20.21
N LYS A 77 4.24 11.69 20.81
CA LYS A 77 5.21 12.05 21.86
C LYS A 77 6.25 13.05 21.35
N GLN A 78 6.73 12.86 20.12
CA GLN A 78 7.68 13.79 19.53
C GLN A 78 7.05 15.16 19.25
N ALA A 79 5.79 15.20 18.81
CA ALA A 79 5.04 16.43 18.63
C ALA A 79 4.80 17.16 19.96
N GLU A 80 4.54 16.44 21.04
CA GLU A 80 4.42 17.00 22.39
C GLU A 80 5.75 17.65 22.84
N VAL A 81 6.89 17.00 22.63
CA VAL A 81 8.21 17.58 22.94
C VAL A 81 8.46 18.89 22.16
N PHE A 82 8.12 18.92 20.88
CA PHE A 82 8.29 20.12 20.06
C PHE A 82 7.32 21.23 20.48
N LYS A 83 6.10 20.86 20.83
CA LYS A 83 5.11 21.80 21.37
C LYS A 83 5.59 22.42 22.68
N ASP A 84 6.05 21.61 23.64
CA ASP A 84 6.53 22.10 24.94
C ASP A 84 7.67 23.11 24.80
N TYR A 85 8.57 22.89 23.83
CA TYR A 85 9.64 23.84 23.55
C TYR A 85 9.13 25.12 22.86
N SER A 86 8.20 24.98 21.92
CA SER A 86 7.53 26.12 21.27
C SER A 86 6.79 26.99 22.29
N ASP A 87 6.10 26.36 23.25
CA ASP A 87 5.38 27.04 24.33
C ASP A 87 6.36 27.82 25.22
N LYS A 88 7.53 27.26 25.56
CA LYS A 88 8.60 27.98 26.30
C LYS A 88 9.16 29.16 25.52
N LEU A 89 9.36 29.03 24.21
CA LEU A 89 9.79 30.15 23.37
C LEU A 89 8.72 31.25 23.35
N ASN A 90 7.45 30.86 23.25
CA ASN A 90 6.33 31.80 23.27
C ASN A 90 6.19 32.52 24.62
N GLU A 91 6.36 31.81 25.74
CA GLU A 91 6.39 32.43 27.07
C GLU A 91 7.52 33.47 27.20
N SER A 92 8.71 33.15 26.67
CA SER A 92 9.85 34.08 26.66
C SER A 92 9.58 35.31 25.80
N LEU A 93 8.94 35.11 24.65
CA LEU A 93 8.51 36.17 23.75
C LEU A 93 7.48 37.10 24.43
N LEU A 94 6.49 36.55 25.12
CA LEU A 94 5.50 37.33 25.87
C LEU A 94 6.15 38.18 26.96
N LYS A 95 7.12 37.63 27.70
CA LYS A 95 7.89 38.40 28.70
C LYS A 95 8.64 39.57 28.07
N LEU A 96 9.33 39.34 26.94
CA LEU A 96 10.02 40.42 26.22
C LEU A 96 9.05 41.48 25.69
N GLN A 97 7.84 41.07 25.29
CA GLN A 97 6.79 41.98 24.85
C GLN A 97 6.30 42.87 25.99
N ASP A 98 6.10 42.30 27.18
CA ASP A 98 5.71 43.06 28.37
C ASP A 98 6.83 44.02 28.81
N GLU A 99 8.08 43.55 28.91
CA GLU A 99 9.25 44.38 29.25
C GLU A 99 9.46 45.53 28.24
N PHE A 100 9.30 45.26 26.94
CA PHE A 100 9.38 46.28 25.90
C PHE A 100 8.29 47.34 26.11
N LYS A 101 7.05 46.92 26.36
CA LYS A 101 5.92 47.81 26.58
C LYS A 101 6.15 48.71 27.80
N GLU A 102 6.61 48.14 28.91
CA GLU A 102 6.93 48.90 30.12
C GLU A 102 8.03 49.95 29.89
N MET A 103 9.12 49.58 29.22
CA MET A 103 10.22 50.51 28.95
C MET A 103 9.82 51.61 27.96
N ARG A 104 9.01 51.27 26.95
CA ARG A 104 8.44 52.24 26.02
C ARG A 104 7.54 53.24 26.73
N ASP A 105 6.64 52.77 27.60
CA ASP A 105 5.71 53.63 28.33
C ASP A 105 6.46 54.51 29.34
N ALA A 106 7.48 53.96 30.01
CA ALA A 106 8.37 54.73 30.89
C ALA A 106 9.16 55.82 30.13
N ALA A 107 9.61 55.55 28.91
CA ALA A 107 10.30 56.54 28.09
C ALA A 107 9.41 57.74 27.71
N GLN A 108 8.08 57.58 27.72
CA GLN A 108 7.12 58.64 27.45
C GLN A 108 6.64 59.38 28.72
N ASN A 109 7.12 59.01 29.89
CA ASN A 109 6.69 59.62 31.14
C ASN A 109 7.22 61.06 31.29
N ILE A 110 6.32 62.03 31.30
CA ILE A 110 6.63 63.47 31.38
C ILE A 110 7.22 63.87 32.75
N ALA A 111 7.02 63.06 33.79
CA ALA A 111 7.57 63.30 35.12
C ALA A 111 9.07 62.97 35.26
N LEU A 112 9.67 62.28 34.27
CA LEU A 112 11.10 61.95 34.25
C LEU A 112 11.93 63.06 33.57
N SER A 113 13.21 63.15 33.92
CA SER A 113 14.14 64.04 33.23
C SER A 113 14.41 63.58 31.79
N GLU A 114 14.86 64.50 30.93
CA GLU A 114 15.17 64.19 29.52
C GLU A 114 16.22 63.07 29.40
N ALA A 115 17.27 63.11 30.24
CA ALA A 115 18.31 62.09 30.24
C ALA A 115 17.78 60.70 30.65
N GLU A 116 16.87 60.64 31.63
CA GLU A 116 16.24 59.38 32.04
C GLU A 116 15.30 58.84 30.95
N ARG A 117 14.52 59.71 30.28
CA ARG A 117 13.68 59.32 29.15
C ARG A 117 14.51 58.76 28.00
N GLU A 118 15.62 59.40 27.66
CA GLU A 118 16.51 58.93 26.60
C GLU A 118 17.12 57.56 26.94
N ASN A 119 17.58 57.36 28.18
CA ASN A 119 18.07 56.05 28.64
C ASN A 119 16.98 54.97 28.54
N LYS A 120 15.73 55.27 28.91
CA LYS A 120 14.60 54.34 28.76
C LYS A 120 14.27 54.07 27.29
N ARG A 121 14.39 55.07 26.42
CA ARG A 121 14.20 54.91 24.97
C ARG A 121 15.22 53.95 24.38
N LEU A 122 16.50 54.09 24.74
CA LEU A 122 17.57 53.18 24.30
C LEU A 122 17.34 51.75 24.82
N ALA A 123 16.95 51.60 26.09
CA ALA A 123 16.61 50.29 26.67
C ALA A 123 15.41 49.64 25.96
N ALA A 124 14.37 50.42 25.64
CA ALA A 124 13.22 49.94 24.88
C ALA A 124 13.62 49.52 23.45
N GLN A 125 14.53 50.25 22.81
CA GLN A 125 15.04 49.88 21.48
C GLN A 125 15.81 48.56 21.51
N ASP A 126 16.63 48.32 22.54
CA ASP A 126 17.34 47.05 22.69
C ASP A 126 16.36 45.89 22.97
N LYS A 127 15.35 46.11 23.83
CA LYS A 127 14.29 45.11 24.09
C LYS A 127 13.47 44.81 22.84
N TYR A 128 13.17 45.81 22.01
CA TYR A 128 12.49 45.61 20.74
C TYR A 128 13.30 44.74 19.79
N ARG A 129 14.63 44.93 19.73
CA ARG A 129 15.53 44.09 18.93
C ARG A 129 15.49 42.63 19.42
N GLN A 130 15.62 42.41 20.73
CA GLN A 130 15.53 41.07 21.33
C GLN A 130 14.18 40.40 21.04
N LEU A 131 13.09 41.16 21.12
CA LEU A 131 11.74 40.70 20.78
C LEU A 131 11.65 40.25 19.32
N LYS A 132 12.18 41.03 18.37
CA LYS A 132 12.18 40.67 16.95
C LYS A 132 13.04 39.44 16.66
N GLU A 133 14.17 39.31 17.33
CA GLU A 133 15.02 38.11 17.26
C GLU A 133 14.26 36.88 17.77
N LYS A 134 13.55 36.98 18.90
CA LYS A 134 12.74 35.88 19.45
C LYS A 134 11.51 35.53 18.62
N GLU A 135 10.83 36.50 18.03
CA GLU A 135 9.76 36.26 17.06
C GLU A 135 10.26 35.44 15.86
N ALA A 136 11.42 35.80 15.31
CA ALA A 136 12.03 35.09 14.20
C ALA A 136 12.43 33.66 14.58
N GLU A 137 13.03 33.48 15.77
CA GLU A 137 13.40 32.16 16.30
C GLU A 137 12.17 31.26 16.46
N LEU A 138 11.09 31.74 17.08
CA LEU A 138 9.86 30.97 17.25
C LEU A 138 9.24 30.56 15.91
N LYS A 139 9.18 31.50 14.95
CA LYS A 139 8.65 31.21 13.61
C LYS A 139 9.48 30.16 12.88
N GLN A 140 10.81 30.29 12.91
CA GLN A 140 11.72 29.34 12.29
C GLN A 140 11.59 27.96 12.94
N TYR A 141 11.60 27.91 14.28
CA TYR A 141 11.44 26.66 15.03
C TYR A 141 10.15 25.94 14.64
N ASN A 142 9.02 26.64 14.66
CA ASN A 142 7.72 26.04 14.33
C ASN A 142 7.67 25.52 12.89
N SER A 143 8.19 26.29 11.92
CA SER A 143 8.23 25.86 10.53
C SER A 143 9.14 24.64 10.33
N GLU A 144 10.31 24.61 10.96
CA GLU A 144 11.26 23.51 10.86
C GLU A 144 10.69 22.24 11.48
N LYS A 145 10.15 22.34 12.70
CA LYS A 145 9.63 21.17 13.42
C LYS A 145 8.33 20.64 12.84
N GLN A 146 7.49 21.49 12.26
CA GLN A 146 6.34 21.03 11.49
C GLN A 146 6.77 20.24 10.24
N GLY A 147 7.79 20.72 9.51
CA GLY A 147 8.37 19.98 8.39
C GLY A 147 8.94 18.64 8.83
N GLN A 148 9.74 18.64 9.90
CA GLN A 148 10.33 17.43 10.47
C GLN A 148 9.28 16.38 10.86
N LEU A 149 8.18 16.79 11.53
CA LEU A 149 7.10 15.87 11.89
C LEU A 149 6.40 15.29 10.65
N LYS A 150 6.20 16.10 9.62
CA LYS A 150 5.61 15.65 8.35
C LYS A 150 6.49 14.59 7.69
N ASP A 151 7.80 14.85 7.60
CA ASP A 151 8.75 13.93 6.98
C ASP A 151 8.81 12.59 7.73
N ILE A 152 8.87 12.64 9.07
CA ILE A 152 8.84 11.44 9.92
C ILE A 152 7.54 10.67 9.71
N TYR A 153 6.39 11.36 9.67
CA TYR A 153 5.11 10.72 9.41
C TYR A 153 5.07 10.03 8.04
N GLU A 154 5.52 10.70 6.98
CA GLU A 154 5.55 10.13 5.64
C GLU A 154 6.50 8.92 5.54
N GLU A 155 7.68 9.00 6.15
CA GLU A 155 8.64 7.89 6.21
C GLU A 155 8.02 6.66 6.90
N LYS A 156 7.45 6.85 8.09
CA LYS A 156 6.80 5.78 8.85
C LYS A 156 5.62 5.19 8.08
N ARG A 157 4.76 6.04 7.52
CA ARG A 157 3.62 5.61 6.70
C ARG A 157 4.06 4.75 5.52
N ASN A 158 5.07 5.20 4.77
CA ASN A 158 5.57 4.47 3.61
C ASN A 158 6.19 3.13 3.99
N GLY A 159 6.93 3.08 5.11
CA GLY A 159 7.47 1.83 5.66
C GLY A 159 6.36 0.83 6.01
N LEU A 160 5.33 1.28 6.71
CA LEU A 160 4.18 0.45 7.09
C LEU A 160 3.38 -0.05 5.88
N LEU A 161 3.10 0.82 4.90
CA LEU A 161 2.43 0.44 3.66
C LEU A 161 3.23 -0.59 2.86
N LYS A 162 4.56 -0.49 2.87
CA LYS A 162 5.43 -1.48 2.25
C LYS A 162 5.31 -2.83 2.94
N GLU A 163 5.33 -2.89 4.27
CA GLU A 163 5.14 -4.14 5.02
C GLU A 163 3.76 -4.78 4.75
N ILE A 164 2.70 -3.97 4.69
CA ILE A 164 1.35 -4.43 4.33
C ILE A 164 1.36 -5.02 2.91
N SER A 165 1.93 -4.30 1.95
CA SER A 165 2.00 -4.71 0.54
C SER A 165 2.80 -6.01 0.37
N GLU A 166 3.91 -6.18 1.11
CA GLU A 166 4.68 -7.40 1.12
C GLU A 166 3.90 -8.59 1.69
N THR A 167 3.08 -8.35 2.73
CA THR A 167 2.20 -9.37 3.32
C THR A 167 1.11 -9.80 2.33
N ILE A 168 0.46 -8.84 1.67
CA ILE A 168 -0.51 -9.11 0.60
C ILE A 168 0.13 -9.94 -0.50
N LYS A 169 1.32 -9.54 -0.98
CA LYS A 169 2.04 -10.27 -2.03
C LYS A 169 2.34 -11.72 -1.62
N LYS A 170 2.83 -11.95 -0.39
CA LYS A 170 3.11 -13.29 0.13
C LYS A 170 1.87 -14.17 0.18
N TYR A 171 0.72 -13.59 0.51
CA TYR A 171 -0.56 -14.30 0.53
C TYR A 171 -1.09 -14.60 -0.89
N CYS A 172 -1.00 -13.64 -1.81
CA CYS A 172 -1.60 -13.73 -3.14
C CYS A 172 -0.84 -14.65 -4.11
N VAL A 173 0.50 -14.63 -4.09
CA VAL A 173 1.35 -15.43 -5.00
C VAL A 173 1.00 -16.93 -5.02
N PRO A 174 0.93 -17.66 -3.89
CA PRO A 174 0.62 -19.09 -3.91
C PRO A 174 -0.81 -19.41 -4.34
N LEU A 175 -1.74 -18.44 -4.24
CA LEU A 175 -3.14 -18.60 -4.64
C LEU A 175 -3.37 -18.31 -6.14
N GLY A 176 -2.34 -17.82 -6.83
CA GLY A 176 -2.43 -17.39 -8.23
C GLY A 176 -3.24 -16.11 -8.42
N ILE A 177 -3.40 -15.29 -7.38
CA ILE A 177 -4.05 -13.97 -7.47
C ILE A 177 -3.10 -13.03 -8.20
N THR A 178 -3.53 -12.53 -9.35
CA THR A 178 -2.70 -11.73 -10.26
C THR A 178 -2.86 -10.23 -10.03
N ILE A 179 -4.02 -9.80 -9.54
CA ILE A 179 -4.35 -8.39 -9.33
C ILE A 179 -5.03 -8.23 -7.97
N VAL A 180 -4.60 -7.23 -7.21
CA VAL A 180 -5.24 -6.83 -5.95
C VAL A 180 -5.63 -5.36 -6.09
N LEU A 181 -6.91 -5.06 -5.86
CA LEU A 181 -7.46 -3.71 -5.96
C LEU A 181 -7.69 -3.13 -4.56
N ASP A 182 -7.32 -1.87 -4.37
CA ASP A 182 -7.66 -1.13 -3.16
C ASP A 182 -9.05 -0.50 -3.28
N SER A 183 -9.89 -0.82 -2.32
CA SER A 183 -11.26 -0.32 -2.18
C SER A 183 -11.41 0.91 -1.31
N SER A 184 -10.38 1.24 -0.52
CA SER A 184 -10.38 2.45 0.32
C SER A 184 -10.15 3.71 -0.50
N GLY A 185 -9.45 3.57 -1.63
CA GLY A 185 -9.19 4.66 -2.56
C GLY A 185 -10.46 5.28 -3.15
N LYS A 186 -10.49 6.61 -3.14
CA LYS A 186 -11.46 7.40 -3.91
C LYS A 186 -10.76 8.04 -5.10
N THR A 187 -11.51 8.22 -6.18
CA THR A 187 -11.07 9.00 -7.34
C THR A 187 -10.92 10.48 -6.99
N LEU A 188 -10.33 11.26 -7.91
CA LEU A 188 -10.18 12.71 -7.74
C LEU A 188 -11.52 13.46 -7.54
N ASN A 189 -12.63 12.87 -7.98
CA ASN A 189 -13.98 13.40 -7.80
C ASN A 189 -14.64 12.93 -6.49
N ASN A 190 -13.89 12.34 -5.57
CA ASN A 190 -14.37 11.77 -4.30
C ASN A 190 -15.40 10.62 -4.47
N ILE A 191 -15.34 9.91 -5.60
CA ILE A 191 -16.18 8.73 -5.91
C ILE A 191 -15.40 7.46 -5.58
N PRO A 192 -15.99 6.43 -4.93
CA PRO A 192 -15.33 5.16 -4.64
C PRO A 192 -14.74 4.51 -5.90
N SER A 193 -13.53 3.95 -5.80
CA SER A 193 -12.88 3.22 -6.90
C SER A 193 -13.61 1.91 -7.25
N ILE A 194 -14.23 1.28 -6.25
CA ILE A 194 -14.97 0.02 -6.36
C ILE A 194 -16.38 0.25 -5.81
N VAL A 195 -17.38 0.19 -6.70
CA VAL A 195 -18.79 0.42 -6.34
C VAL A 195 -19.46 -0.82 -5.76
N TYR A 196 -19.07 -2.00 -6.25
CA TYR A 196 -19.60 -3.29 -5.82
C TYR A 196 -18.53 -4.37 -5.94
N ARG A 197 -18.54 -5.31 -4.98
CA ARG A 197 -17.76 -6.55 -5.01
C ARG A 197 -18.55 -7.65 -4.32
N VAL A 198 -18.32 -8.89 -4.72
CA VAL A 198 -18.76 -10.04 -3.93
C VAL A 198 -17.85 -10.21 -2.70
N PRO A 199 -18.36 -10.59 -1.52
CA PRO A 199 -17.58 -10.69 -0.29
C PRO A 199 -16.36 -11.63 -0.39
N GLU A 200 -16.44 -12.66 -1.24
CA GLU A 200 -15.40 -13.68 -1.41
C GLU A 200 -14.11 -13.12 -2.03
N LEU A 201 -14.18 -11.97 -2.72
CA LEU A 201 -13.01 -11.29 -3.26
C LEU A 201 -12.27 -10.46 -2.19
N ASP A 202 -12.91 -10.18 -1.06
CA ASP A 202 -12.33 -9.36 0.00
C ASP A 202 -11.42 -10.19 0.91
N ILE A 203 -10.11 -9.93 0.81
CA ILE A 203 -9.09 -10.62 1.62
C ILE A 203 -8.64 -9.77 2.82
N THR A 204 -9.26 -8.62 3.07
CA THR A 204 -8.83 -7.65 4.10
C THR A 204 -8.66 -8.28 5.47
N ASP A 205 -9.67 -9.00 5.96
CA ASP A 205 -9.63 -9.58 7.31
C ASP A 205 -8.62 -10.73 7.42
N VAL A 206 -8.35 -11.43 6.31
CA VAL A 206 -7.33 -12.50 6.26
C VAL A 206 -5.94 -11.90 6.36
N ILE A 207 -5.66 -10.87 5.55
CA ILE A 207 -4.39 -10.14 5.59
C ILE A 207 -4.19 -9.47 6.95
N LEU A 208 -5.24 -8.90 7.54
CA LEU A 208 -5.17 -8.26 8.84
C LEU A 208 -4.78 -9.24 9.95
N LYS A 209 -5.26 -10.48 9.89
CA LYS A 209 -4.83 -11.54 10.81
C LYS A 209 -3.37 -11.93 10.57
N GLU A 210 -2.95 -12.06 9.32
CA GLU A 210 -1.59 -12.46 8.99
C GLU A 210 -0.55 -11.42 9.42
N ILE A 211 -0.80 -10.13 9.14
CA ILE A 211 0.15 -9.05 9.47
C ILE A 211 0.28 -8.82 10.99
N ASN A 212 -0.78 -9.11 11.75
CA ASN A 212 -0.78 -8.97 13.21
C ASN A 212 -0.37 -10.26 13.96
N LYS A 213 -0.14 -11.38 13.24
CA LYS A 213 0.11 -12.70 13.82
C LYS A 213 1.24 -12.73 14.85
N ALA A 214 2.35 -12.06 14.56
CA ALA A 214 3.51 -12.00 15.47
C ALA A 214 3.19 -11.37 16.84
N VAL A 215 2.21 -10.47 16.91
CA VAL A 215 1.75 -9.89 18.18
C VAL A 215 0.74 -10.79 18.87
N ASP A 216 -0.15 -11.41 18.10
CA ASP A 216 -1.11 -12.35 18.66
C ASP A 216 -0.42 -13.58 19.27
N ASP A 217 0.69 -14.05 18.70
CA ASP A 217 1.45 -15.17 19.24
C ASP A 217 2.18 -14.78 20.53
N LYS A 218 2.83 -13.60 20.57
CA LYS A 218 3.43 -13.05 21.81
C LYS A 218 2.40 -12.84 22.93
N ARG A 219 1.23 -12.27 22.60
CA ARG A 219 0.14 -12.07 23.58
C ARG A 219 -0.44 -13.39 24.08
N LYS A 220 -0.41 -14.47 23.27
CA LYS A 220 -0.84 -15.81 23.69
C LYS A 220 0.20 -16.50 24.57
N GLU A 221 1.48 -16.26 24.32
CA GLU A 221 2.59 -16.75 25.16
C GLU A 221 2.56 -16.09 26.55
N GLU A 222 2.43 -14.75 26.62
CA GLU A 222 2.32 -14.02 27.90
C GLU A 222 1.10 -14.46 28.72
N LYS A 223 -0.03 -14.78 28.06
CA LYS A 223 -1.23 -15.31 28.73
C LYS A 223 -1.08 -16.76 29.20
N LYS A 224 -0.25 -17.58 28.54
CA LYS A 224 0.06 -18.94 29.00
C LYS A 224 0.99 -18.92 30.22
N GLU A 225 1.97 -18.02 30.22
CA GLU A 225 2.94 -17.86 31.31
C GLU A 225 2.29 -17.30 32.60
N THR A 226 1.25 -16.47 32.47
CA THR A 226 0.47 -15.97 33.62
C THR A 226 -0.66 -16.89 34.09
N SER A 227 -0.98 -17.97 33.35
CA SER A 227 -2.04 -18.93 33.72
C SER A 227 -1.52 -20.29 34.20
N GLU A 228 -0.20 -20.50 34.24
CA GLU A 228 0.39 -21.68 34.86
C GLU A 228 0.42 -21.49 36.40
N PRO A 229 -0.26 -22.33 37.19
CA PRO A 229 -0.25 -22.16 38.64
C PRO A 229 1.16 -22.44 39.16
N ALA A 230 1.69 -21.53 39.98
CA ALA A 230 2.93 -21.71 40.70
C ALA A 230 2.91 -23.08 41.41
N LYS A 231 3.66 -24.05 40.87
CA LYS A 231 3.87 -25.35 41.53
C LYS A 231 4.51 -25.07 42.88
N LYS A 232 3.73 -25.33 43.94
CA LYS A 232 4.15 -25.29 45.33
C LYS A 232 4.57 -26.69 45.76
#